data_AF-A0A382CBR2-F1
#
_entry.id   AF-A0A382CBR2-F1
#
_cell.length_a   1.000
_cell.length_b   1.000
_cell.length_c   1.000
_cell.angle_alpha   90.00
_cell.angle_beta   90.00
_cell.angle_gamma   90.00
#
_symmetry.space_group_name_H-M   'P 1'
#
loop_
_entity.id
_entity.type
_entity.pdbx_description
1 polymer ?
#
loop_
_entity_poly.entity_id
_entity_poly.type
_entity_poly.pdbx_seq_one_letter_code
_entity_poly.pdbx_strand_id
1 'polypeptide(L)'
;PVIGYSYDSNTVGVQYISHALHALYTAVTIANKNGRNLARFVTDFKHRSPDTKIRLMGHSLGAHVIQSAVKNLAKNIKNRGILEAVYFFGGSIPNDAFSLSNGSAAQKIVTAKIRNYYSPYDDVLRAVDDWNLTFTPIGYRGAYGKTISKYSQTMVKPKNHRFASYAAVLRSFP
;
A
#
# COMPACT_ATOMS: atom_id res chain seq x y z
N PRO A 1 -12.18 10.20 12.17
CA PRO A 1 -11.85 11.12 11.05
C PRO A 1 -11.10 10.36 9.96
N VAL A 2 -11.34 10.69 8.68
CA VAL A 2 -10.56 10.16 7.54
C VAL A 2 -9.52 11.21 7.15
N ILE A 3 -8.27 10.80 7.00
CA ILE A 3 -7.15 11.70 6.67
C ILE A 3 -6.43 11.13 5.46
N GLY A 4 -6.37 11.91 4.37
CA GLY A 4 -5.81 11.49 3.10
C GLY A 4 -4.34 11.86 2.94
N TYR A 5 -3.56 10.94 2.36
CA TYR A 5 -2.22 11.19 1.84
C TYR A 5 -2.16 10.69 0.41
N SER A 6 -1.68 11.51 -0.52
CA SER A 6 -1.58 11.15 -1.95
C SER A 6 -0.12 10.92 -2.35
N TYR A 7 0.06 10.36 -3.54
CA TYR A 7 1.33 10.26 -4.26
C TYR A 7 1.34 11.22 -5.46
N ASP A 8 0.45 12.23 -5.44
CA ASP A 8 0.14 13.06 -6.59
C ASP A 8 1.41 13.78 -7.09
N SER A 9 1.69 13.60 -8.37
CA SER A 9 2.86 14.13 -9.04
C SER A 9 2.37 14.88 -10.28
N ASN A 10 2.61 16.19 -10.34
CA ASN A 10 2.34 17.01 -11.52
C ASN A 10 3.32 16.67 -12.66
N THR A 11 3.24 15.46 -13.22
CA THR A 11 4.11 14.97 -14.29
C THR A 11 3.32 14.90 -15.60
N VAL A 12 3.72 15.68 -16.60
CA VAL A 12 3.15 15.71 -17.96
C VAL A 12 3.84 14.70 -18.88
N GLY A 13 3.11 14.13 -19.85
CA GLY A 13 3.70 13.32 -20.94
C GLY A 13 3.69 11.78 -20.78
N VAL A 14 2.79 11.20 -19.98
CA VAL A 14 2.67 9.74 -19.72
C VAL A 14 2.47 8.88 -21.00
N GLN A 15 2.25 9.50 -22.15
CA GLN A 15 2.07 8.87 -23.46
C GLN A 15 3.33 8.20 -24.07
N TYR A 16 4.51 8.40 -23.51
CA TYR A 16 5.76 7.74 -23.93
C TYR A 16 6.33 6.85 -22.81
N ILE A 17 6.83 5.65 -23.13
CA ILE A 17 7.31 4.66 -22.14
C ILE A 17 8.43 5.23 -21.23
N SER A 18 9.38 5.99 -21.81
CA SER A 18 10.44 6.65 -21.04
C SER A 18 9.90 7.71 -20.05
N HIS A 19 8.87 8.45 -20.46
CA HIS A 19 8.18 9.42 -19.62
C HIS A 19 7.29 8.75 -18.57
N ALA A 20 6.71 7.58 -18.87
CA ALA A 20 5.95 6.77 -17.92
C ALA A 20 6.84 6.21 -16.81
N LEU A 21 8.06 5.73 -17.14
CA LEU A 21 9.06 5.32 -16.16
C LEU A 21 9.50 6.48 -15.26
N HIS A 22 9.79 7.65 -15.86
CA HIS A 22 10.17 8.83 -15.10
C HIS A 22 9.04 9.33 -14.18
N ALA A 23 7.80 9.32 -14.68
CA ALA A 23 6.61 9.67 -13.91
C ALA A 23 6.41 8.68 -12.74
N LEU A 24 6.55 7.37 -12.99
CA LEU A 24 6.47 6.35 -11.94
C LEU A 24 7.54 6.54 -10.88
N TYR A 25 8.80 6.76 -11.27
CA TYR A 25 9.90 7.00 -10.32
C TYR A 25 9.64 8.26 -9.47
N THR A 26 9.15 9.32 -10.11
CA THR A 26 8.79 10.57 -9.42
C THR A 26 7.67 10.35 -8.43
N ALA A 27 6.59 9.67 -8.85
CA ALA A 27 5.46 9.34 -7.99
C ALA A 27 5.87 8.45 -6.80
N VAL A 28 6.76 7.46 -7.01
CA VAL A 28 7.30 6.63 -5.92
C VAL A 28 8.18 7.46 -4.97
N THR A 29 8.99 8.38 -5.49
CA THR A 29 9.76 9.32 -4.66
C THR A 29 8.85 10.19 -3.78
N ILE A 30 7.77 10.72 -4.34
CA ILE A 30 6.77 11.51 -3.59
C ILE A 30 6.06 10.62 -2.57
N ALA A 31 5.64 9.42 -2.96
CA ALA A 31 5.01 8.46 -2.06
C ALA A 31 5.92 8.12 -0.86
N ASN A 32 7.22 7.98 -1.09
CA ASN A 32 8.19 7.74 -0.04
C ASN A 32 8.31 8.93 0.94
N LYS A 33 8.33 10.17 0.43
CA LYS A 33 8.30 11.40 1.26
C LYS A 33 7.01 11.48 2.07
N ASN A 34 5.86 11.26 1.44
CA ASN A 34 4.56 11.32 2.10
C ASN A 34 4.37 10.17 3.11
N GLY A 35 4.97 9.00 2.88
CA GLY A 35 5.00 7.94 3.88
C GLY A 35 5.73 8.33 5.16
N ARG A 36 6.80 9.15 5.06
CA ARG A 36 7.47 9.70 6.26
C ARG A 36 6.56 10.68 7.01
N ASN A 37 5.83 11.51 6.30
CA ASN A 37 4.86 12.44 6.91
C ASN A 37 3.71 11.68 7.58
N LEU A 38 3.17 10.65 6.93
CA LEU A 38 2.15 9.77 7.49
C LEU A 38 2.65 9.08 8.77
N ALA A 39 3.91 8.59 8.78
CA ALA A 39 4.49 7.99 9.98
C ALA A 39 4.56 8.98 11.16
N ARG A 40 5.00 10.23 10.90
CA ARG A 40 5.02 11.29 11.93
C ARG A 40 3.62 11.57 12.45
N PHE A 41 2.66 11.75 11.55
CA PHE A 41 1.27 11.96 11.91
C PHE A 41 0.72 10.84 12.81
N VAL A 42 0.96 9.58 12.44
CA VAL A 42 0.54 8.41 13.23
C VAL A 42 1.13 8.45 14.64
N THR A 43 2.43 8.73 14.77
CA THR A 43 3.11 8.84 16.07
C THR A 43 2.54 9.98 16.91
N ASP A 44 2.40 11.18 16.33
CA ASP A 44 1.91 12.36 17.05
C ASP A 44 0.44 12.22 17.44
N PHE A 45 -0.36 11.57 16.57
CA PHE A 45 -1.76 11.29 16.86
C PHE A 45 -1.88 10.26 17.99
N LYS A 46 -1.10 9.18 17.95
CA LYS A 46 -1.11 8.16 19.01
C LYS A 46 -0.62 8.70 20.34
N HIS A 47 0.33 9.64 20.35
CA HIS A 47 0.75 10.31 21.58
C HIS A 47 -0.39 11.10 22.24
N ARG A 48 -1.21 11.79 21.43
CA ARG A 48 -2.38 12.57 21.91
C ARG A 48 -3.60 11.70 22.21
N SER A 49 -3.72 10.55 21.57
CA SER A 49 -4.83 9.63 21.74
C SER A 49 -4.34 8.17 21.80
N PRO A 50 -3.76 7.75 22.94
CA PRO A 50 -3.09 6.46 23.08
C PRO A 50 -3.96 5.24 22.81
N ASP A 51 -5.26 5.31 23.13
CA ASP A 51 -6.17 4.18 22.99
C ASP A 51 -6.80 4.08 21.59
N THR A 52 -6.69 5.13 20.77
CA THR A 52 -7.34 5.14 19.45
C THR A 52 -6.68 4.13 18.51
N LYS A 53 -7.51 3.25 17.92
CA LYS A 53 -7.08 2.29 16.91
C LYS A 53 -6.92 2.97 15.55
N ILE A 54 -5.73 2.87 14.98
CA ILE A 54 -5.41 3.46 13.67
C ILE A 54 -5.40 2.37 12.61
N ARG A 55 -6.18 2.55 11.54
CA ARG A 55 -6.18 1.69 10.35
C ARG A 55 -5.67 2.48 9.16
N LEU A 56 -4.80 1.88 8.34
CA LEU A 56 -4.34 2.49 7.10
C LEU A 56 -4.94 1.78 5.89
N MET A 57 -5.30 2.54 4.87
CA MET A 57 -5.86 2.02 3.62
C MET A 57 -5.10 2.62 2.44
N GLY A 58 -4.55 1.76 1.59
CA GLY A 58 -3.73 2.15 0.45
C GLY A 58 -4.32 1.60 -0.83
N HIS A 59 -4.61 2.47 -1.78
CA HIS A 59 -5.04 2.11 -3.12
C HIS A 59 -3.95 2.43 -4.12
N SER A 60 -3.70 1.56 -5.11
CA SER A 60 -2.70 1.80 -6.16
C SER A 60 -1.33 2.18 -5.57
N LEU A 61 -0.72 3.29 -6.03
CA LEU A 61 0.52 3.86 -5.49
C LEU A 61 0.42 4.35 -4.04
N GLY A 62 -0.78 4.52 -3.48
CA GLY A 62 -0.99 4.72 -2.05
C GLY A 62 -0.43 3.55 -1.21
N ALA A 63 -0.25 2.37 -1.81
CA ALA A 63 0.45 1.26 -1.18
C ALA A 63 1.92 1.58 -0.88
N HIS A 64 2.62 2.35 -1.74
CA HIS A 64 3.99 2.80 -1.47
C HIS A 64 4.06 3.78 -0.30
N VAL A 65 3.07 4.67 -0.17
CA VAL A 65 2.97 5.60 0.97
C VAL A 65 2.92 4.82 2.28
N ILE A 66 2.04 3.82 2.36
CA ILE A 66 1.91 2.95 3.53
C ILE A 66 3.19 2.14 3.77
N GLN A 67 3.79 1.57 2.72
CA GLN A 67 5.03 0.80 2.87
C GLN A 67 6.16 1.67 3.44
N SER A 68 6.32 2.90 2.94
CA SER A 68 7.26 3.88 3.49
C SER A 68 6.91 4.26 4.94
N ALA A 69 5.64 4.47 5.25
CA ALA A 69 5.20 4.79 6.61
C ALA A 69 5.53 3.66 7.60
N VAL A 70 5.22 2.41 7.25
CA VAL A 70 5.54 1.22 8.05
C VAL A 70 7.06 1.12 8.29
N LYS A 71 7.88 1.31 7.24
CA LYS A 71 9.35 1.30 7.37
C LYS A 71 9.85 2.40 8.30
N ASN A 72 9.27 3.59 8.26
CA ASN A 72 9.67 4.69 9.14
C ASN A 72 9.20 4.48 10.59
N LEU A 73 7.97 3.99 10.81
CA LEU A 73 7.46 3.64 12.13
C LEU A 73 8.31 2.55 12.80
N ALA A 74 8.74 1.55 12.02
CA ALA A 74 9.56 0.43 12.49
C ALA A 74 10.96 0.79 13.00
N LYS A 75 11.44 2.03 12.74
CA LYS A 75 12.73 2.52 13.25
C LYS A 75 12.73 2.73 14.76
N ASN A 76 11.57 2.90 15.38
CA ASN A 76 11.44 3.08 16.82
C ASN A 76 10.66 1.90 17.43
N ILE A 77 11.29 1.17 18.35
CA ILE A 77 10.70 0.00 19.01
C ILE A 77 9.42 0.32 19.79
N LYS A 78 9.27 1.57 20.28
CA LYS A 78 8.08 2.04 20.99
C LYS A 78 6.83 2.08 20.10
N ASN A 79 6.99 2.07 18.78
CA ASN A 79 5.89 2.06 17.82
C ASN A 79 5.37 0.64 17.51
N ARG A 80 5.86 -0.40 18.20
CA ARG A 80 5.37 -1.77 18.01
C ARG A 80 3.85 -1.82 18.22
N GLY A 81 3.14 -2.36 17.25
CA GLY A 81 1.67 -2.45 17.30
C GLY A 81 0.92 -1.12 17.23
N ILE A 82 1.56 -0.03 16.80
CA ILE A 82 0.91 1.29 16.70
C ILE A 82 -0.25 1.33 15.72
N LEU A 83 -0.24 0.46 14.70
CA LEU A 83 -1.32 0.31 13.72
C LEU A 83 -2.18 -0.89 14.09
N GLU A 84 -3.50 -0.73 14.09
CA GLU A 84 -4.44 -1.85 14.29
C GLU A 84 -4.45 -2.77 13.06
N ALA A 85 -4.66 -2.20 11.87
CA ALA A 85 -4.76 -2.97 10.63
C ALA A 85 -4.35 -2.14 9.41
N VAL A 86 -3.98 -2.85 8.34
CA VAL A 86 -3.64 -2.25 7.04
C VAL A 86 -4.40 -2.94 5.93
N TYR A 87 -4.96 -2.17 5.00
CA TYR A 87 -5.72 -2.67 3.86
C TYR A 87 -5.13 -2.12 2.56
N PHE A 88 -4.93 -3.01 1.58
CA PHE A 88 -4.50 -2.66 0.24
C PHE A 88 -5.59 -2.99 -0.77
N PHE A 89 -5.77 -2.12 -1.75
CA PHE A 89 -6.71 -2.28 -2.86
C PHE A 89 -5.97 -2.03 -4.16
N GLY A 90 -5.78 -3.06 -4.99
CA GLY A 90 -5.01 -2.91 -6.23
C GLY A 90 -3.63 -2.29 -5.98
N GLY A 91 -2.96 -2.67 -4.89
CA GLY A 91 -1.72 -2.04 -4.45
C GLY A 91 -0.56 -2.25 -5.43
N SER A 92 0.18 -1.18 -5.73
CA SER A 92 1.26 -1.20 -6.72
C SER A 92 2.66 -1.41 -6.12
N ILE A 93 2.76 -2.14 -5.01
CA ILE A 93 4.05 -2.54 -4.40
C ILE A 93 4.45 -3.95 -4.87
N PRO A 94 5.73 -4.35 -4.76
CA PRO A 94 6.16 -5.70 -5.13
C PRO A 94 5.35 -6.83 -4.47
N ASN A 95 5.08 -7.89 -5.21
CA ASN A 95 4.35 -9.07 -4.73
C ASN A 95 5.07 -9.87 -3.62
N ASP A 96 6.34 -9.59 -3.36
CA ASP A 96 7.11 -10.15 -2.25
C ASP A 96 7.21 -9.20 -1.05
N ALA A 97 6.51 -8.05 -1.05
CA ALA A 97 6.60 -7.02 0.00
C ALA A 97 6.25 -7.53 1.41
N PHE A 98 5.45 -8.60 1.51
CA PHE A 98 5.06 -9.24 2.78
C PHE A 98 5.59 -10.66 2.93
N SER A 99 6.65 -11.01 2.19
CA SER A 99 7.41 -12.24 2.42
C SER A 99 8.02 -12.27 3.82
N LEU A 100 8.54 -13.43 4.24
CA LEU A 100 9.20 -13.57 5.55
C LEU A 100 10.39 -12.62 5.73
N SER A 101 11.14 -12.32 4.66
CA SER A 101 12.28 -11.40 4.68
C SER A 101 11.83 -9.93 4.67
N ASN A 102 10.90 -9.58 3.77
CA ASN A 102 10.53 -8.17 3.52
C ASN A 102 9.44 -7.65 4.47
N GLY A 103 8.60 -8.54 5.01
CA GLY A 103 7.43 -8.18 5.82
C GLY A 103 7.73 -7.90 7.30
N SER A 104 8.97 -8.05 7.76
CA SER A 104 9.32 -7.97 9.19
C SER A 104 8.93 -6.64 9.86
N ALA A 105 9.07 -5.52 9.15
CA ALA A 105 8.64 -4.20 9.62
C ALA A 105 7.12 -4.14 9.81
N ALA A 106 6.35 -4.64 8.84
CA ALA A 106 4.89 -4.68 8.91
C ALA A 106 4.41 -5.60 10.05
N GLN A 107 5.06 -6.76 10.22
CA GLN A 107 4.77 -7.69 11.30
C GLN A 107 4.96 -7.06 12.70
N LYS A 108 5.94 -6.17 12.85
CA LYS A 108 6.21 -5.44 14.11
C LYS A 108 5.19 -4.33 14.37
N ILE A 109 4.81 -3.58 13.33
CA ILE A 109 4.06 -2.32 13.47
C ILE A 109 2.55 -2.51 13.42
N VAL A 110 2.06 -3.55 12.73
CA VAL A 110 0.64 -3.87 12.65
C VAL A 110 0.27 -4.87 13.74
N THR A 111 -0.80 -4.62 14.49
CA THR A 111 -1.25 -5.48 15.59
C THR A 111 -2.08 -6.64 15.07
N ALA A 112 -3.20 -6.37 14.40
CA ALA A 112 -4.18 -7.39 14.05
C ALA A 112 -3.89 -8.04 12.69
N LYS A 113 -4.00 -7.28 11.59
CA LYS A 113 -3.96 -7.88 10.24
C LYS A 113 -3.55 -6.91 9.14
N ILE A 114 -3.03 -7.49 8.07
CA ILE A 114 -2.78 -6.86 6.78
C ILE A 114 -3.63 -7.61 5.76
N ARG A 115 -4.50 -6.91 5.03
CA ARG A 115 -5.37 -7.51 4.01
C ARG A 115 -5.09 -6.88 2.66
N ASN A 116 -4.78 -7.71 1.67
CA ASN A 116 -4.65 -7.29 0.28
C ASN A 116 -5.87 -7.73 -0.54
N TYR A 117 -6.57 -6.77 -1.13
CA TYR A 117 -7.60 -7.00 -2.13
C TYR A 117 -6.98 -6.82 -3.52
N TYR A 118 -6.77 -7.93 -4.21
CA TYR A 118 -6.08 -7.97 -5.49
C TYR A 118 -7.03 -8.40 -6.61
N SER A 119 -6.72 -8.03 -7.85
CA SER A 119 -7.49 -8.45 -9.01
C SER A 119 -6.60 -8.74 -10.21
N PRO A 120 -6.61 -9.99 -10.74
CA PRO A 120 -5.95 -10.29 -12.01
C PRO A 120 -6.72 -9.72 -13.22
N TYR A 121 -7.85 -9.05 -12.99
CA TYR A 121 -8.65 -8.37 -14.02
C TYR A 121 -8.41 -6.85 -14.05
N ASP A 122 -7.46 -6.36 -13.25
CA ASP A 122 -7.12 -4.94 -13.24
C ASP A 122 -6.24 -4.61 -14.45
N ASP A 123 -6.85 -4.00 -15.47
CA ASP A 123 -6.16 -3.66 -16.72
C ASP A 123 -4.99 -2.68 -16.54
N VAL A 124 -5.06 -1.80 -15.53
CA VAL A 124 -3.99 -0.83 -15.24
C VAL A 124 -2.79 -1.56 -14.66
N LEU A 125 -3.01 -2.44 -13.69
CA LEU A 125 -1.91 -3.20 -13.10
C LEU A 125 -1.39 -4.29 -14.03
N ARG A 126 -2.23 -4.84 -14.92
CA ARG A 126 -1.79 -5.72 -16.01
C ARG A 126 -0.82 -4.99 -16.93
N ALA A 127 -1.16 -3.78 -17.39
CA ALA A 127 -0.26 -3.00 -18.24
C ALA A 127 1.09 -2.72 -17.55
N VAL A 128 1.08 -2.43 -16.25
CA VAL A 128 2.31 -2.25 -15.46
C VAL A 128 3.16 -3.53 -15.41
N ASP A 129 2.53 -4.70 -15.24
CA ASP A 129 3.22 -6.01 -15.22
C ASP A 129 3.76 -6.38 -16.61
N ASP A 130 2.97 -6.17 -17.67
CA ASP A 130 3.33 -6.48 -19.06
C ASP A 130 4.49 -5.61 -19.55
N TRP A 131 4.58 -4.37 -19.09
CA TRP A 131 5.71 -3.48 -19.37
C TRP A 131 6.98 -3.88 -18.62
N ASN A 132 6.92 -4.89 -17.74
CA ASN A 132 8.01 -5.47 -16.95
C ASN A 132 8.89 -4.40 -16.25
N LEU A 133 8.25 -3.32 -15.79
CA LEU A 133 8.98 -2.09 -15.44
C LEU A 133 9.80 -2.19 -14.16
N THR A 134 9.74 -3.30 -13.40
CA THR A 134 10.69 -3.67 -12.31
C THR A 134 10.19 -4.85 -11.46
N PHE A 135 8.88 -5.01 -11.27
CA PHE A 135 8.29 -6.05 -10.39
C PHE A 135 6.83 -6.31 -10.74
N THR A 136 6.31 -7.47 -10.32
CA THR A 136 4.87 -7.78 -10.38
C THR A 136 4.11 -7.09 -9.25
N PRO A 137 3.07 -6.28 -9.52
CA PRO A 137 2.27 -5.65 -8.49
C PRO A 137 1.50 -6.65 -7.62
N ILE A 138 1.58 -6.50 -6.29
CA ILE A 138 0.83 -7.33 -5.35
C ILE A 138 -0.70 -7.21 -5.53
N GLY A 139 -1.17 -6.06 -6.03
CA GLY A 139 -2.56 -5.80 -6.36
C GLY A 139 -3.05 -6.50 -7.62
N TYR A 140 -2.15 -6.99 -8.48
CA TYR A 140 -2.47 -7.71 -9.70
C TYR A 140 -2.51 -9.22 -9.47
N ARG A 141 -1.39 -9.81 -9.04
CA ARG A 141 -1.25 -11.27 -8.88
C ARG A 141 -1.36 -11.76 -7.44
N GLY A 142 -1.56 -10.87 -6.47
CA GLY A 142 -1.44 -11.22 -5.06
C GLY A 142 0.03 -11.35 -4.65
N ALA A 143 0.26 -11.77 -3.40
CA ALA A 143 1.58 -12.07 -2.88
C ALA A 143 2.11 -13.40 -3.41
N TYR A 144 3.43 -13.44 -3.66
CA TYR A 144 4.13 -14.64 -4.08
C TYR A 144 4.82 -15.34 -2.90
N GLY A 145 4.68 -16.66 -2.82
CA GLY A 145 5.33 -17.49 -1.80
C GLY A 145 4.77 -17.33 -0.38
N LYS A 146 5.55 -17.76 0.62
CA LYS A 146 5.16 -17.72 2.03
C LYS A 146 5.25 -16.31 2.59
N THR A 147 4.18 -15.86 3.24
CA THR A 147 4.06 -14.51 3.80
C THR A 147 4.15 -14.50 5.32
N ILE A 148 4.29 -13.31 5.90
CA ILE A 148 4.20 -13.10 7.35
C ILE A 148 2.80 -13.47 7.89
N SER A 149 2.71 -13.91 9.15
CA SER A 149 1.47 -14.46 9.72
C SER A 149 0.29 -13.49 9.77
N LYS A 150 0.55 -12.17 9.79
CA LYS A 150 -0.50 -11.14 9.81
C LYS A 150 -1.06 -10.83 8.42
N TYR A 151 -0.42 -11.30 7.35
CA TYR A 151 -0.85 -11.03 5.98
C TYR A 151 -1.91 -12.03 5.51
N SER A 152 -2.90 -11.53 4.79
CA SER A 152 -3.88 -12.33 4.08
C SER A 152 -4.34 -11.61 2.82
N GLN A 153 -4.89 -12.34 1.86
CA GLN A 153 -5.35 -11.76 0.60
C GLN A 153 -6.69 -12.30 0.15
N THR A 154 -7.40 -11.49 -0.63
CA THR A 154 -8.70 -11.81 -1.19
C THR A 154 -8.73 -11.32 -2.63
N MET A 155 -9.00 -12.24 -3.56
CA MET A 155 -9.20 -11.88 -4.95
C MET A 155 -10.58 -11.23 -5.11
N VAL A 156 -10.63 -10.12 -5.83
CA VAL A 156 -11.84 -9.36 -6.11
C VAL A 156 -11.97 -9.09 -7.61
N LYS A 157 -13.19 -8.78 -8.07
CA LYS A 157 -13.50 -8.48 -9.49
C LYS A 157 -14.12 -7.07 -9.63
N PRO A 158 -13.34 -6.00 -9.39
CA PRO A 158 -13.83 -4.63 -9.54
C PRO A 158 -14.08 -4.30 -11.02
N LYS A 159 -14.97 -3.34 -11.28
CA LYS A 159 -15.26 -2.86 -12.64
C LYS A 159 -14.04 -2.24 -13.34
N ASN A 160 -13.16 -1.59 -12.58
CA ASN A 160 -11.94 -0.94 -13.06
C ASN A 160 -10.98 -0.67 -11.88
N HIS A 161 -9.81 -0.08 -12.17
CA HIS A 161 -8.76 0.19 -11.18
C HIS A 161 -9.17 1.18 -10.07
N ARG A 162 -10.28 1.93 -10.15
CA ARG A 162 -10.60 2.96 -9.16
C ARG A 162 -10.87 2.35 -7.78
N PHE A 163 -10.47 3.04 -6.70
CA PHE A 163 -10.76 2.61 -5.32
C PHE A 163 -12.26 2.32 -5.09
N ALA A 164 -13.15 3.17 -5.61
CA ALA A 164 -14.60 2.99 -5.50
C ALA A 164 -15.07 1.65 -6.10
N SER A 165 -14.46 1.21 -7.20
CA SER A 165 -14.78 -0.08 -7.84
C SER A 165 -14.32 -1.26 -7.00
N TYR A 166 -13.17 -1.15 -6.34
CA TYR A 166 -12.70 -2.13 -5.35
C TYR A 166 -13.60 -2.18 -4.12
N ALA A 167 -14.03 -1.03 -3.61
CA ALA A 167 -14.92 -0.95 -2.45
C ALA A 167 -16.31 -1.53 -2.75
N ALA A 168 -16.85 -1.29 -3.94
CA ALA A 168 -18.18 -1.73 -4.35
C ALA A 168 -18.36 -3.26 -4.40
N VAL A 169 -17.27 -4.02 -4.53
CA VAL A 169 -17.32 -5.49 -4.62
C VAL A 169 -17.02 -6.19 -3.29
N LEU A 170 -16.86 -5.42 -2.20
CA LEU A 170 -16.69 -5.98 -0.87
C LEU A 170 -18.04 -6.29 -0.24
N ARG A 171 -18.13 -7.44 0.43
CA ARG A 171 -19.29 -7.79 1.26
C ARG A 171 -19.47 -6.83 2.45
N SER A 172 -18.37 -6.32 2.99
CA SER A 172 -18.36 -5.30 4.03
C SER A 172 -17.11 -4.44 3.93
N PHE A 173 -17.28 -3.14 4.15
CA PHE A 173 -16.16 -2.19 4.16
C PHE A 173 -15.39 -2.31 5.48
N PRO A 174 -14.04 -2.33 5.44
CA PRO A 174 -13.19 -2.56 6.61
C PRO A 174 -13.05 -1.37 7.58
#